data_AF-A0A356M7C3-F1
#
_entry.id   AF-A0A356M7C3-F1
#
_cell.length_a   1.000
_cell.length_b   1.000
_cell.length_c   1.000
_cell.angle_alpha   90.00
_cell.angle_beta   90.00
_cell.angle_gamma   90.00
#
_symmetry.space_group_name_H-M   'P 1'
#
loop_
_entity.id
_entity.type
_entity.pdbx_description
1 polymer ?
#
loop_
_entity_poly.entity_id
_entity_poly.type
_entity_poly.pdbx_seq_one_letter_code
_entity_poly.pdbx_strand_id
1 'polypeptide(L)'
;MIGLPGQTLADAEATVQALLGLPVDHISFYSLSLEEGTPLQKQCAANPDLLPDELTEREQYHRIRQMLRQAGFEHYEISNAARPGHRCRHNLVYWSGNPYYGFGAAAHSYLQGVRRSNPAGLDAYIGMFGKDDRSAGPSGRPGEGLYPAGRVEETVDGEGARKEMLMLGLRLLEGVRSQDFYDRFGCDLQSCFAGQISQLVRRGLLQADADGIRLTLAGLDLANQVFCEFV
;
A
#
# COMPACT_ATOMS: atom_id res chain seq x y z
N MET A 1 11.79 9.31 4.50
CA MET A 1 11.06 10.10 3.48
C MET A 1 12.05 10.53 2.41
N ILE A 2 11.58 10.60 1.17
CA ILE A 2 12.29 11.03 -0.04
C ILE A 2 11.55 12.27 -0.56
N GLY A 3 12.24 13.18 -1.24
CA GLY A 3 11.59 14.35 -1.82
C GLY A 3 11.25 15.45 -0.80
N LEU A 4 11.97 15.54 0.32
CA LEU A 4 11.74 16.58 1.32
C LEU A 4 12.19 17.97 0.81
N PRO A 5 11.60 19.06 1.33
CA PRO A 5 12.06 20.43 1.04
C PRO A 5 13.57 20.62 1.28
N GLY A 6 14.29 21.02 0.24
CA GLY A 6 15.74 21.26 0.23
C GLY A 6 16.59 19.99 0.22
N GLN A 7 16.00 18.79 0.14
CA GLN A 7 16.73 17.54 0.21
C GLN A 7 17.48 17.25 -1.09
N THR A 8 18.79 17.12 -0.98
CA THR A 8 19.65 16.69 -2.08
C THR A 8 19.79 15.16 -2.13
N LEU A 9 20.31 14.64 -3.24
CA LEU A 9 20.68 13.22 -3.35
C LEU A 9 21.68 12.81 -2.26
N ALA A 10 22.66 13.66 -1.95
CA ALA A 10 23.66 13.39 -0.91
C ALA A 10 23.03 13.25 0.48
N ASP A 11 22.00 14.06 0.79
CA ASP A 11 21.27 13.96 2.06
C ASP A 11 20.50 12.63 2.17
N ALA A 12 19.89 12.20 1.07
CA ALA A 12 19.20 10.91 1.00
C ALA A 12 20.18 9.73 1.19
N GLU A 13 21.35 9.78 0.53
CA GLU A 13 22.41 8.77 0.71
C GLU A 13 22.94 8.73 2.15
N ALA A 14 23.24 9.90 2.73
CA ALA A 14 23.71 10.01 4.11
C ALA A 14 22.68 9.44 5.10
N THR A 15 21.39 9.68 4.86
CA THR A 15 20.30 9.11 5.67
C THR A 15 20.31 7.58 5.60
N VAL A 16 20.44 6.99 4.41
CA VAL A 16 20.52 5.52 4.26
C VAL A 16 21.78 4.97 4.93
N GLN A 17 22.93 5.61 4.78
CA GLN A 17 24.17 5.20 5.45
C GLN A 17 24.01 5.17 6.98
N ALA A 18 23.38 6.21 7.55
CA ALA A 18 23.09 6.24 8.97
C ALA A 18 22.15 5.10 9.39
N LEU A 19 21.08 4.84 8.63
CA LEU A 19 20.15 3.74 8.90
C LEU A 19 20.83 2.37 8.84
N LEU A 20 21.74 2.16 7.89
CA LEU A 20 22.50 0.91 7.76
C LEU A 20 23.47 0.66 8.92
N GLY A 21 23.81 1.70 9.69
CA GLY A 21 24.58 1.57 10.93
C GLY A 21 23.74 1.16 12.16
N LEU A 22 22.41 1.13 12.03
CA LEU A 22 21.50 0.74 13.10
C LEU A 22 21.09 -0.75 12.98
N PRO A 23 20.73 -1.42 14.09
CA PRO A 23 20.24 -2.80 14.08
C PRO A 23 18.77 -2.85 13.63
N VAL A 24 18.51 -2.47 12.37
CA VAL A 24 17.17 -2.48 11.77
C VAL A 24 17.11 -3.49 10.62
N ASP A 25 16.00 -4.21 10.54
CA ASP A 25 15.79 -5.25 9.52
C ASP A 25 14.74 -4.89 8.48
N HIS A 26 14.01 -3.79 8.69
CA HIS A 26 12.95 -3.31 7.82
C HIS A 26 13.02 -1.78 7.72
N ILE A 27 12.95 -1.28 6.49
CA ILE A 27 13.05 0.14 6.17
C ILE A 27 11.93 0.50 5.20
N SER A 28 11.11 1.47 5.60
CA SER A 28 10.13 2.12 4.74
C SER A 28 10.68 3.43 4.18
N PHE A 29 10.48 3.67 2.89
CA PHE A 29 10.92 4.87 2.19
C PHE A 29 9.81 5.35 1.25
N TYR A 30 9.12 6.41 1.68
CA TYR A 30 8.04 7.04 0.95
C TYR A 30 8.50 8.37 0.36
N SER A 31 8.03 8.65 -0.86
CA SER A 31 8.02 10.00 -1.41
C SER A 31 7.10 10.90 -0.59
N LEU A 32 7.51 12.14 -0.39
CA LEU A 32 6.70 13.14 0.29
C LEU A 32 5.45 13.45 -0.56
N SER A 33 4.27 13.26 0.02
CA SER A 33 3.02 13.79 -0.51
C SER A 33 2.58 15.00 0.31
N LEU A 34 2.21 16.09 -0.37
CA LEU A 34 1.74 17.29 0.29
C LEU A 34 0.22 17.22 0.49
N GLU A 35 -0.18 17.08 1.74
CA GLU A 35 -1.60 17.07 2.11
C GLU A 35 -2.20 18.48 2.10
N GLU A 36 -3.40 18.59 1.50
CA GLU A 36 -4.09 19.87 1.35
C GLU A 36 -4.34 20.55 2.71
N GLY A 37 -4.13 21.87 2.75
CA GLY A 37 -4.38 22.68 3.94
C GLY A 37 -3.32 22.59 5.04
N THR A 38 -2.33 21.70 4.91
CA THR A 38 -1.24 21.58 5.89
C THR A 38 -0.27 22.77 5.84
N PRO A 39 0.42 23.09 6.96
CA PRO A 39 1.46 24.12 6.95
C PRO A 39 2.55 23.86 5.91
N LEU A 40 2.94 22.59 5.72
CA LEU A 40 3.96 22.18 4.77
C LEU A 40 3.53 22.46 3.32
N GLN A 41 2.27 22.15 2.97
CA GLN A 41 1.72 22.45 1.66
C GLN A 41 1.73 23.96 1.38
N LYS A 42 1.32 24.79 2.34
CA LYS A 42 1.34 26.26 2.21
C LYS A 42 2.75 26.80 2.02
N GLN A 43 3.72 26.25 2.76
CA GLN A 43 5.13 26.64 2.66
C GLN A 43 5.72 26.32 1.29
N CYS A 44 5.47 25.12 0.76
CA CYS A 44 5.96 24.70 -0.55
C CYS A 44 5.24 25.43 -1.68
N ALA A 45 3.94 25.72 -1.55
CA ALA A 45 3.22 26.55 -2.51
C ALA A 45 3.78 27.98 -2.60
N ALA A 46 4.23 28.55 -1.48
CA ALA A 46 4.88 29.86 -1.45
C ALA A 46 6.33 29.83 -1.95
N ASN A 47 6.99 28.66 -1.93
CA ASN A 47 8.38 28.49 -2.36
C ASN A 47 8.53 27.16 -3.15
N PRO A 48 8.09 27.11 -4.41
CA PRO A 48 8.07 25.86 -5.18
C PRO A 48 9.45 25.22 -5.34
N ASP A 49 10.50 26.04 -5.44
CA ASP A 49 11.89 25.59 -5.59
C ASP A 49 12.45 24.85 -4.36
N LEU A 50 11.68 24.79 -3.26
CA LEU A 50 12.05 23.96 -2.12
C LEU A 50 11.94 22.46 -2.42
N LEU A 51 11.00 22.05 -3.27
CA LEU A 51 10.85 20.62 -3.58
C LEU A 51 11.85 20.22 -4.68
N PRO A 52 12.49 19.05 -4.57
CA PRO A 52 13.23 18.51 -5.70
C PRO A 52 12.28 18.25 -6.87
N ASP A 53 12.80 18.35 -8.10
CA ASP A 53 12.03 17.95 -9.27
C ASP A 53 11.83 16.41 -9.31
N GLU A 54 10.88 15.98 -10.15
CA GLU A 54 10.51 14.56 -10.27
C GLU A 54 11.70 13.66 -10.65
N LEU A 55 12.64 14.18 -11.44
CA LEU A 55 13.82 13.43 -11.87
C LEU A 55 14.79 13.21 -10.70
N THR A 56 14.98 14.24 -9.89
CA THR A 56 15.82 14.21 -8.68
C THR A 56 15.20 13.28 -7.64
N GLU A 57 13.90 13.37 -7.38
CA GLU A 57 13.21 12.45 -6.46
C GLU A 57 13.32 10.99 -6.94
N ARG A 58 13.10 10.76 -8.25
CA ARG A 58 13.26 9.45 -8.87
C ARG A 58 14.69 8.93 -8.71
N GLU A 59 15.70 9.77 -8.90
CA GLU A 59 17.10 9.39 -8.69
C GLU A 59 17.35 9.00 -7.23
N GLN A 60 16.82 9.75 -6.27
CA GLN A 60 16.89 9.40 -4.85
C GLN A 60 16.27 8.03 -4.58
N TYR A 61 15.07 7.76 -5.11
CA TYR A 61 14.39 6.48 -4.97
C TYR A 61 15.24 5.30 -5.50
N HIS A 62 15.77 5.41 -6.72
CA HIS A 62 16.62 4.36 -7.30
C HIS A 62 17.91 4.17 -6.52
N ARG A 63 18.53 5.27 -6.06
CA ARG A 63 19.77 5.22 -5.30
C ARG A 63 19.60 4.54 -3.95
N ILE A 64 18.55 4.89 -3.22
CA ILE A 64 18.19 4.26 -1.93
C ILE A 64 18.01 2.75 -2.13
N ARG A 65 17.23 2.32 -3.14
CA ARG A 65 17.02 0.89 -3.44
C ARG A 65 18.31 0.15 -3.73
N GLN A 66 19.21 0.77 -4.51
CA GLN A 66 20.51 0.18 -4.83
C GLN A 66 21.35 -0.03 -3.56
N MET A 67 21.44 0.99 -2.69
CA MET A 67 22.21 0.92 -1.44
C MET A 67 21.65 -0.13 -0.48
N LEU A 68 20.33 -0.18 -0.32
CA LEU A 68 19.66 -1.17 0.52
C LEU A 68 19.89 -2.59 0.00
N ARG A 69 19.78 -2.81 -1.32
CA ARG A 69 20.08 -4.11 -1.94
C ARG A 69 21.53 -4.52 -1.72
N GLN A 70 22.49 -3.60 -1.85
CA GLN A 70 23.91 -3.88 -1.59
C GLN A 70 24.16 -4.26 -0.12
N ALA A 71 23.35 -3.76 0.81
CA ALA A 71 23.40 -4.10 2.23
C ALA A 71 22.60 -5.38 2.60
N GLY A 72 22.04 -6.09 1.61
CA GLY A 72 21.31 -7.35 1.81
C GLY A 72 19.84 -7.19 2.17
N PHE A 73 19.24 -6.03 1.90
CA PHE A 73 17.78 -5.85 1.97
C PHE A 73 17.12 -6.23 0.63
N GLU A 74 15.95 -6.84 0.71
CA GLU A 74 15.06 -7.11 -0.40
C GLU A 74 14.03 -5.98 -0.51
N HIS A 75 13.99 -5.29 -1.64
CA HIS A 75 12.86 -4.45 -2.01
C HIS A 75 11.71 -5.39 -2.38
N TYR A 76 10.72 -5.54 -1.50
CA TYR A 76 9.66 -6.54 -1.66
C TYR A 76 8.32 -5.91 -2.08
N GLU A 77 8.13 -4.62 -1.83
CA GLU A 77 6.99 -3.83 -2.29
C GLU A 77 7.41 -2.37 -2.51
N ILE A 78 6.59 -1.58 -3.22
CA ILE A 78 6.94 -0.25 -3.78
C ILE A 78 7.77 0.66 -2.86
N SER A 79 7.44 0.77 -1.57
CA SER A 79 8.02 1.73 -0.62
C SER A 79 8.73 1.07 0.57
N ASN A 80 9.04 -0.22 0.54
CA ASN A 80 9.59 -0.95 1.68
C ASN A 80 10.61 -1.99 1.25
N ALA A 81 11.71 -2.03 2.01
CA ALA A 81 12.72 -3.07 1.90
C ALA A 81 12.95 -3.73 3.25
N ALA A 82 13.28 -5.01 3.23
CA ALA A 82 13.52 -5.78 4.46
C ALA A 82 14.60 -6.82 4.24
N ARG A 83 15.31 -7.20 5.29
CA ARG A 83 16.14 -8.41 5.25
C ARG A 83 15.26 -9.65 5.04
N PRO A 84 15.82 -10.75 4.50
CA PRO A 84 15.09 -12.01 4.37
C PRO A 84 14.43 -12.42 5.70
N GLY A 85 13.13 -12.73 5.68
CA GLY A 85 12.36 -13.08 6.88
C GLY A 85 11.76 -11.90 7.66
N HIS A 86 12.08 -10.66 7.31
CA HIS A 86 11.61 -9.44 8.01
C HIS A 86 10.62 -8.60 7.20
N ARG A 87 10.03 -9.16 6.14
CA ARG A 87 8.95 -8.49 5.39
C ARG A 87 7.77 -8.18 6.32
N CYS A 88 7.19 -6.99 6.20
CA CYS A 88 6.10 -6.57 7.08
C CYS A 88 4.83 -7.39 6.81
N ARG A 89 4.44 -8.22 7.79
CA ARG A 89 3.23 -9.06 7.72
C ARG A 89 1.96 -8.24 7.50
N HIS A 90 1.88 -7.06 8.09
CA HIS A 90 0.72 -6.17 7.95
C HIS A 90 0.55 -5.69 6.51
N ASN A 91 1.63 -5.19 5.89
CA ASN A 91 1.63 -4.76 4.49
C ASN A 91 1.27 -5.93 3.56
N LEU A 92 1.84 -7.12 3.80
CA LEU A 92 1.55 -8.31 2.98
C LEU A 92 0.07 -8.70 3.04
N VAL A 93 -0.58 -8.60 4.21
CA VAL A 93 -2.03 -8.85 4.33
C VAL A 93 -2.83 -7.88 3.46
N TYR A 94 -2.52 -6.58 3.50
CA TYR A 94 -3.20 -5.60 2.67
C TYR A 94 -2.96 -5.80 1.18
N TRP A 95 -1.69 -5.96 0.77
CA TRP A 95 -1.34 -6.06 -0.64
C TRP A 95 -1.83 -7.36 -1.28
N SER A 96 -2.01 -8.42 -0.49
CA SER A 96 -2.66 -9.66 -0.93
C SER A 96 -4.20 -9.56 -0.94
N GLY A 97 -4.76 -8.44 -0.49
CA GLY A 97 -6.20 -8.24 -0.30
C GLY A 97 -6.80 -9.23 0.70
N ASN A 98 -6.03 -9.70 1.68
CA ASN A 98 -6.50 -10.67 2.66
C ASN A 98 -7.36 -9.99 3.73
N PRO A 99 -8.31 -10.71 4.36
CA PRO A 99 -9.15 -10.15 5.40
C PRO A 99 -8.37 -9.69 6.64
N TYR A 100 -8.81 -8.59 7.27
CA TYR A 100 -8.22 -8.05 8.50
C TYR A 100 -9.25 -7.29 9.35
N TYR A 101 -8.94 -7.20 10.65
CA TYR A 101 -9.69 -6.42 11.62
C TYR A 101 -8.93 -5.15 12.00
N GLY A 102 -9.64 -4.03 12.04
CA GLY A 102 -9.12 -2.74 12.51
C GLY A 102 -9.68 -2.37 13.88
N PHE A 103 -8.77 -2.01 14.78
CA PHE A 103 -9.10 -1.56 16.14
C PHE A 103 -8.54 -0.16 16.35
N GLY A 104 -9.28 0.69 17.06
CA GLY A 104 -8.93 2.09 17.28
C GLY A 104 -9.80 3.07 16.49
N ALA A 105 -9.76 4.33 16.90
CA ALA A 105 -10.37 5.42 16.16
C ALA A 105 -9.79 5.49 14.74
N ALA A 106 -10.63 5.79 13.76
CA ALA A 106 -10.32 5.80 12.33
C ALA A 106 -9.84 4.45 11.72
N ALA A 107 -9.79 3.36 12.49
CA ALA A 107 -9.31 2.09 11.96
C ALA A 107 -10.29 1.50 10.92
N HIS A 108 -9.74 0.89 9.87
CA HIS A 108 -10.50 0.20 8.85
C HIS A 108 -10.44 -1.32 9.05
N SER A 109 -11.48 -2.04 8.62
CA SER A 109 -11.53 -3.49 8.54
C SER A 109 -11.96 -3.91 7.14
N TYR A 110 -11.51 -5.08 6.69
CA TYR A 110 -11.96 -5.70 5.44
C TYR A 110 -12.22 -7.18 5.68
N LEU A 111 -13.47 -7.61 5.52
CA LEU A 111 -13.90 -8.99 5.78
C LEU A 111 -14.95 -9.40 4.75
N GLN A 112 -14.70 -10.51 4.05
CA GLN A 112 -15.66 -11.13 3.13
C GLN A 112 -16.26 -10.13 2.12
N GLY A 113 -15.42 -9.28 1.51
CA GLY A 113 -15.87 -8.29 0.54
C GLY A 113 -16.52 -7.04 1.13
N VAL A 114 -16.55 -6.89 2.46
CA VAL A 114 -17.10 -5.70 3.11
C VAL A 114 -16.00 -4.90 3.81
N ARG A 115 -15.83 -3.66 3.37
CA ARG A 115 -14.94 -2.68 4.01
C ARG A 115 -15.73 -1.83 4.98
N ARG A 116 -15.15 -1.59 6.15
CA ARG A 116 -15.78 -0.82 7.23
C ARG A 116 -14.77 0.11 7.90
N SER A 117 -15.20 1.29 8.32
CA SER A 117 -14.38 2.23 9.10
C SER A 117 -14.95 2.47 10.49
N ASN A 118 -14.06 2.63 11.47
CA ASN A 118 -14.40 3.15 12.79
C ASN A 118 -14.44 4.69 12.74
N PRO A 119 -15.25 5.36 13.57
CA PRO A 119 -15.26 6.81 13.71
C PRO A 119 -13.87 7.36 13.98
N ALA A 120 -13.53 8.47 13.34
CA ALA A 120 -12.24 9.15 13.53
C ALA A 120 -12.14 9.90 14.86
N GLY A 121 -13.26 10.44 15.34
CA GLY A 121 -13.31 11.19 16.61
C GLY A 121 -13.18 10.26 17.80
N LEU A 122 -12.29 10.60 18.75
CA LEU A 122 -12.02 9.77 19.91
C LEU A 122 -13.26 9.59 20.81
N ASP A 123 -14.03 10.64 21.05
CA ASP A 123 -15.26 10.56 21.84
C ASP A 123 -16.32 9.66 21.19
N ALA A 124 -16.45 9.75 19.86
CA ALA A 124 -17.34 8.88 19.11
C ALA A 124 -16.85 7.42 19.18
N TYR A 125 -15.55 7.19 19.03
CA TYR A 125 -14.95 5.86 19.15
C TYR A 125 -15.11 5.27 20.56
N ILE A 126 -14.82 6.02 21.62
CA ILE A 126 -14.97 5.58 23.01
C ILE A 126 -16.45 5.34 23.34
N GLY A 127 -17.33 6.24 22.91
CA GLY A 127 -18.78 6.14 23.11
C GLY A 127 -19.39 4.86 22.53
N MET A 128 -18.74 4.23 21.55
CA MET A 128 -19.18 2.97 20.96
C MET A 128 -19.13 1.77 21.92
N PHE A 129 -18.32 1.83 22.98
CA PHE A 129 -18.13 0.70 23.90
C PHE A 129 -19.05 0.73 25.13
N GLY A 130 -19.92 1.74 25.25
CA GLY A 130 -20.83 1.93 26.38
C GLY A 130 -20.11 2.29 27.69
N LYS A 131 -20.85 2.92 28.62
CA LYS A 131 -20.47 2.97 30.04
C LYS A 131 -21.24 1.81 30.69
N ASP A 132 -20.55 0.86 31.31
CA ASP A 132 -21.10 -0.34 31.97
C ASP A 132 -21.73 -1.42 31.06
N ASP A 133 -20.90 -2.18 30.35
CA ASP A 133 -21.23 -3.59 30.13
C ASP A 133 -20.02 -4.51 30.22
N ARG A 134 -19.54 -4.72 31.46
CA ARG A 134 -18.65 -5.86 31.79
C ARG A 134 -19.43 -7.18 31.94
N SER A 135 -20.76 -7.15 31.78
CA SER A 135 -21.68 -8.29 31.92
C SER A 135 -22.16 -8.87 30.59
N ALA A 136 -22.11 -8.11 29.49
CA ALA A 136 -22.25 -8.63 28.16
C ALA A 136 -20.92 -9.22 27.72
N GLY A 137 -20.81 -10.55 27.90
CA GLY A 137 -20.22 -11.34 26.83
C GLY A 137 -20.88 -10.96 25.50
N PRO A 138 -20.22 -11.18 24.35
CA PRO A 138 -20.67 -10.68 23.05
C PRO A 138 -22.15 -10.99 22.85
N SER A 139 -23.02 -9.99 23.02
CA SER A 139 -24.47 -10.12 22.98
C SER A 139 -25.03 -10.07 21.56
N GLY A 140 -24.14 -10.15 20.56
CA GLY A 140 -24.50 -10.45 19.18
C GLY A 140 -24.53 -11.95 18.95
N ARG A 141 -25.39 -12.41 18.04
CA ARG A 141 -25.34 -13.80 17.54
C ARG A 141 -23.91 -14.14 17.11
N PRO A 142 -23.45 -15.40 17.21
CA PRO A 142 -22.19 -15.81 16.59
C PRO A 142 -22.22 -15.45 15.09
N GLY A 143 -21.42 -14.47 14.67
CA GLY A 143 -21.44 -13.91 13.31
C GLY A 143 -21.95 -12.47 13.19
N GLU A 144 -22.63 -11.92 14.21
CA GLU A 144 -23.02 -10.50 14.34
C GLU A 144 -22.10 -9.75 15.34
N GLY A 145 -20.85 -10.21 15.48
CA GLY A 145 -19.95 -9.80 16.56
C GLY A 145 -19.42 -8.36 16.45
N LEU A 146 -19.22 -7.72 17.61
CA LEU A 146 -18.21 -6.67 17.90
C LEU A 146 -18.24 -5.34 17.12
N TYR A 147 -19.27 -5.03 16.33
CA TYR A 147 -19.21 -3.89 15.41
C TYR A 147 -20.25 -2.80 15.70
N PRO A 148 -19.85 -1.59 16.16
CA PRO A 148 -20.79 -0.58 16.65
C PRO A 148 -21.40 0.30 15.55
N ALA A 149 -22.45 1.05 15.92
CA ALA A 149 -23.21 1.98 15.07
C ALA A 149 -22.37 3.18 14.57
N GLY A 150 -22.71 3.71 13.38
CA GLY A 150 -22.01 4.86 12.75
C GLY A 150 -21.02 4.50 11.63
N ARG A 151 -21.10 3.29 11.07
CA ARG A 151 -20.21 2.83 9.99
C ARG A 151 -20.49 3.49 8.65
N VAL A 152 -19.40 3.72 7.92
CA VAL A 152 -19.44 3.61 6.46
C VAL A 152 -19.14 2.16 6.13
N GLU A 153 -20.10 1.49 5.49
CA GLU A 153 -19.90 0.16 4.92
C GLU A 153 -19.88 0.27 3.41
N GLU A 154 -18.91 -0.40 2.81
CA GLU A 154 -18.78 -0.53 1.37
C GLU A 154 -18.74 -2.02 1.05
N THR A 155 -19.65 -2.47 0.18
CA THR A 155 -19.60 -3.82 -0.37
C THR A 155 -18.85 -3.78 -1.68
N VAL A 156 -17.78 -4.56 -1.76
CA VAL A 156 -16.98 -4.74 -2.97
C VAL A 156 -17.60 -5.90 -3.75
N ASP A 157 -18.12 -5.61 -4.94
CA ASP A 157 -18.69 -6.64 -5.81
C ASP A 157 -17.60 -7.53 -6.46
N GLY A 158 -18.02 -8.55 -7.20
CA GLY A 158 -17.10 -9.51 -7.80
C GLY A 158 -16.15 -8.91 -8.84
N GLU A 159 -16.53 -7.83 -9.53
CA GLU A 159 -15.65 -7.14 -10.48
C GLU A 159 -14.68 -6.23 -9.72
N GLY A 160 -15.20 -5.43 -8.79
CA GLY A 160 -14.43 -4.56 -7.90
C GLY A 160 -13.36 -5.34 -7.14
N ALA A 161 -13.67 -6.54 -6.65
CA ALA A 161 -12.73 -7.37 -5.92
C ALA A 161 -11.56 -7.86 -6.81
N ARG A 162 -11.84 -8.16 -8.08
CA ARG A 162 -10.79 -8.53 -9.06
C ARG A 162 -9.89 -7.34 -9.36
N LYS A 163 -10.49 -6.17 -9.65
CA LYS A 163 -9.76 -4.92 -9.92
C LYS A 163 -8.89 -4.52 -8.72
N GLU A 164 -9.44 -4.62 -7.52
CA GLU A 164 -8.74 -4.32 -6.27
C GLU A 164 -7.57 -5.28 -6.04
N MET A 165 -7.73 -6.59 -6.32
CA MET A 165 -6.60 -7.53 -6.22
C MET A 165 -5.44 -7.15 -7.16
N LEU A 166 -5.72 -6.60 -8.34
CA LEU A 166 -4.66 -6.11 -9.24
C LEU A 166 -4.02 -4.83 -8.72
N MET A 167 -4.83 -3.85 -8.32
CA MET A 167 -4.33 -2.57 -7.79
C MET A 167 -3.47 -2.77 -6.53
N LEU A 168 -3.87 -3.67 -5.62
CA LEU A 168 -3.14 -3.96 -4.39
C LEU A 168 -1.94 -4.89 -4.63
N GLY A 169 -2.14 -5.98 -5.37
CA GLY A 169 -1.11 -7.01 -5.55
C GLY A 169 0.06 -6.55 -6.40
N LEU A 170 -0.17 -5.67 -7.38
CA LEU A 170 0.91 -5.07 -8.17
C LEU A 170 1.82 -4.12 -7.36
N ARG A 171 1.47 -3.82 -6.11
CA ARG A 171 2.37 -3.12 -5.17
C ARG A 171 3.51 -4.02 -4.69
N LEU A 172 3.31 -5.34 -4.72
CA LEU A 172 4.36 -6.31 -4.44
C LEU A 172 5.25 -6.48 -5.67
N LEU A 173 6.56 -6.61 -5.47
CA LEU A 173 7.49 -6.79 -6.59
C LEU A 173 7.35 -8.16 -7.27
N GLU A 174 6.83 -9.16 -6.54
CA GLU A 174 6.42 -10.45 -7.12
C GLU A 174 5.12 -10.35 -7.95
N GLY A 175 4.34 -9.28 -7.75
CA GLY A 175 3.11 -8.99 -8.48
C GLY A 175 1.95 -9.91 -8.11
N VAL A 176 1.08 -10.18 -9.09
CA VAL A 176 -0.12 -11.00 -8.94
C VAL A 176 0.07 -12.32 -9.67
N ARG A 177 -0.01 -13.42 -8.94
CA ARG A 177 0.08 -14.77 -9.50
C ARG A 177 -1.26 -15.18 -10.14
N SER A 178 -1.19 -15.78 -11.32
CA SER A 178 -2.37 -16.26 -12.06
C SER A 178 -3.16 -17.30 -11.26
N GLN A 179 -2.46 -18.20 -10.55
CA GLN A 179 -3.09 -19.24 -9.74
C GLN A 179 -3.86 -18.65 -8.55
N ASP A 180 -3.26 -17.71 -7.81
CA ASP A 180 -3.91 -17.09 -6.65
C ASP A 180 -5.16 -16.30 -7.08
N PHE A 181 -5.11 -15.67 -8.26
CA PHE A 181 -6.26 -15.01 -8.86
C PHE A 181 -7.36 -16.01 -9.25
N TYR A 182 -7.00 -17.13 -9.89
CA TYR A 182 -7.95 -18.17 -10.27
C TYR A 182 -8.60 -18.83 -9.06
N ASP A 183 -7.83 -19.20 -8.04
CA ASP A 183 -8.32 -19.84 -6.81
C ASP A 183 -9.33 -18.93 -6.08
N ARG A 184 -9.13 -17.60 -6.18
CA ARG A 184 -9.99 -16.61 -5.53
C ARG A 184 -11.27 -16.30 -6.31
N PHE A 185 -11.22 -16.26 -7.64
CA PHE A 185 -12.32 -15.74 -8.46
C PHE A 185 -12.93 -16.74 -9.43
N GLY A 186 -12.32 -17.91 -9.61
CA GLY A 186 -12.76 -18.94 -10.56
C GLY A 186 -12.65 -18.53 -12.04
N CYS A 187 -11.96 -17.42 -12.35
CA CYS A 187 -11.65 -17.01 -13.72
C CYS A 187 -10.15 -16.82 -13.92
N ASP A 188 -9.70 -17.02 -15.15
CA ASP A 188 -8.31 -16.78 -15.54
C ASP A 188 -8.01 -15.28 -15.62
N LEU A 189 -6.88 -14.88 -15.03
CA LEU A 189 -6.42 -13.49 -14.97
C LEU A 189 -6.25 -12.87 -16.36
N GLN A 190 -5.59 -13.59 -17.26
CA GLN A 190 -5.32 -13.10 -18.61
C GLN A 190 -6.61 -12.91 -19.39
N SER A 191 -7.56 -13.82 -19.22
CA SER A 191 -8.88 -13.75 -19.85
C SER A 191 -9.72 -12.59 -19.29
N CYS A 192 -9.69 -12.38 -17.97
CA CYS A 192 -10.45 -11.34 -17.30
C CYS A 192 -9.91 -9.92 -17.59
N PHE A 193 -8.61 -9.75 -17.93
CA PHE A 193 -7.98 -8.43 -18.16
C PHE A 193 -7.05 -8.35 -19.39
N ALA A 194 -7.34 -9.12 -20.45
CA ALA A 194 -6.48 -9.27 -21.62
C ALA A 194 -6.06 -7.94 -22.26
N GLY A 195 -7.01 -7.00 -22.40
CA GLY A 195 -6.79 -5.71 -23.04
C GLY A 195 -5.83 -4.83 -22.26
N GLN A 196 -6.09 -4.66 -20.97
CA GLN A 196 -5.29 -3.87 -20.03
C GLN A 196 -3.87 -4.43 -19.94
N ILE A 197 -3.74 -5.74 -19.71
CA ILE A 197 -2.44 -6.41 -19.61
C ILE A 197 -1.65 -6.23 -20.91
N SER A 198 -2.26 -6.49 -22.07
CA SER A 198 -1.59 -6.34 -23.37
C SER A 198 -1.12 -4.91 -23.63
N GLN A 199 -1.93 -3.91 -23.27
CA GLN A 199 -1.57 -2.50 -23.38
C GLN A 199 -0.37 -2.14 -22.50
N LEU A 200 -0.39 -2.56 -21.24
CA LEU A 200 0.67 -2.28 -20.27
C LEU A 200 1.98 -2.99 -20.62
N VAL A 201 1.91 -4.23 -21.12
CA VAL A 201 3.09 -4.97 -21.62
C VAL A 201 3.67 -4.27 -22.85
N ARG A 202 2.85 -3.83 -23.81
CA ARG A 202 3.33 -3.07 -24.98
C ARG A 202 4.01 -1.75 -24.59
N ARG A 203 3.55 -1.10 -23.53
CA ARG A 203 4.17 0.11 -22.95
C ARG A 203 5.43 -0.20 -22.13
N GLY A 204 5.76 -1.47 -21.90
CA GLY A 204 6.90 -1.89 -21.10
C GLY A 204 6.73 -1.64 -19.60
N LEU A 205 5.51 -1.41 -19.11
CA LEU A 205 5.22 -1.13 -17.69
C LEU A 205 4.90 -2.40 -16.90
N LEU A 206 4.47 -3.45 -17.59
CA LEU A 206 4.13 -4.73 -16.99
C LEU A 206 4.92 -5.85 -17.68
N GLN A 207 5.35 -6.81 -16.90
CA GLN A 207 5.76 -8.13 -17.40
C GLN A 207 4.63 -9.11 -17.13
N ALA A 208 4.28 -9.92 -18.13
CA ALA A 208 3.31 -10.99 -18.02
C ALA A 208 3.93 -12.30 -18.52
N ASP A 209 3.76 -13.38 -17.76
CA ASP A 209 4.17 -14.73 -18.12
C ASP A 209 3.14 -15.75 -17.60
N ALA A 210 3.50 -17.04 -17.62
CA ALA A 210 2.62 -18.11 -17.17
C ALA A 210 2.32 -18.04 -15.65
N ASP A 211 3.27 -17.53 -14.85
CA ASP A 211 3.13 -17.48 -13.40
C ASP A 211 2.23 -16.31 -12.97
N GLY A 212 2.25 -15.20 -13.70
CA GLY A 212 1.42 -14.04 -13.40
C GLY A 212 1.84 -12.75 -14.08
N ILE A 213 1.51 -11.64 -13.43
CA ILE A 213 1.88 -10.29 -13.86
C ILE A 213 2.62 -9.54 -12.76
N ARG A 214 3.58 -8.71 -13.14
CA ARG A 214 4.34 -7.85 -12.20
C ARG A 214 4.81 -6.58 -12.90
N LEU A 215 5.07 -5.54 -12.11
CA LEU A 215 5.61 -4.29 -12.64
C LEU A 215 7.04 -4.50 -13.15
N THR A 216 7.38 -3.86 -14.26
CA THR A 216 8.79 -3.69 -14.66
C THR A 216 9.45 -2.61 -13.81
N LEU A 217 10.76 -2.38 -13.97
CA LEU A 217 11.41 -1.23 -13.32
C LEU A 217 10.78 0.11 -13.73
N ALA A 218 10.42 0.27 -15.01
CA ALA A 218 9.70 1.45 -15.48
C ALA A 218 8.25 1.48 -14.97
N GLY A 219 7.62 0.31 -14.84
CA GLY A 219 6.31 0.15 -14.23
C GLY A 219 6.26 0.58 -12.78
N LEU A 220 7.31 0.34 -12.00
CA LEU A 220 7.42 0.80 -10.61
C LEU A 220 7.42 2.33 -10.51
N ASP A 221 8.16 3.01 -11.38
CA ASP A 221 8.20 4.48 -11.41
C ASP A 221 6.83 5.08 -11.78
N LEU A 222 6.02 4.34 -12.54
CA LEU A 222 4.71 4.75 -13.04
C LEU A 222 3.58 3.89 -12.45
N ALA A 223 3.76 3.33 -11.25
CA ALA A 223 2.87 2.33 -10.68
C ALA A 223 1.42 2.82 -10.60
N ASN A 224 1.20 4.08 -10.21
CA ASN A 224 -0.13 4.68 -10.16
C ASN A 224 -0.82 4.71 -11.54
N GLN A 225 -0.08 4.97 -12.63
CA GLN A 225 -0.65 4.92 -13.97
C GLN A 225 -1.04 3.49 -14.35
N VAL A 226 -0.27 2.49 -13.92
CA VAL A 226 -0.60 1.09 -14.14
C VAL A 226 -1.87 0.70 -13.38
N PHE A 227 -2.01 1.15 -12.13
CA PHE A 227 -3.18 0.85 -11.30
C PHE A 227 -4.46 1.42 -11.91
N CYS A 228 -4.43 2.66 -12.40
CA CYS A 228 -5.60 3.30 -13.02
C CYS A 228 -6.15 2.56 -14.25
N GLU A 229 -5.34 1.74 -14.95
CA GLU A 229 -5.82 0.98 -16.10
C GLU A 229 -6.73 -0.20 -15.67
N PHE A 230 -6.67 -0.61 -14.40
CA PHE A 230 -7.47 -1.71 -13.87
C PHE A 230 -8.72 -1.25 -13.10
N VAL A 231 -8.83 0.04 -12.75
CA VAL A 231 -9.93 0.57 -11.91
C VAL A 231 -11.01 1.23 -12.76
#